data_AF-A0A524DE70-F1
#
_entry.id   AF-A0A524DE70-F1
#
_cell.length_a   1.000
_cell.length_b   1.000
_cell.length_c   1.000
_cell.angle_alpha   90.00
_cell.angle_beta   90.00
_cell.angle_gamma   90.00
#
_symmetry.space_group_name_H-M   'P 1'
#
loop_
_entity.id
_entity.type
_entity.pdbx_description
1 polymer ?
#
loop_
_entity_poly.entity_id
_entity_poly.type
_entity_poly.pdbx_seq_one_letter_code
_entity_poly.pdbx_strand_id
1 'polypeptide(L)'
;MTENNLKKRRNKKLIFFNDAVEYFDKFDTQEVFIDRRGNQAANLTNPNQLRDQMLNELNNLKDLIANNPDLKFKALSEQQKNFFYDFINFYSTCPLCGALNHYGYLKRFYFDESSTSIKHKLIRLMKLKNKLLKNFNVNFGIPCCNCFKINFNNE
;
A
#
# COMPACT_ATOMS: atom_id res chain seq x y z
N MET A 1 2.35 46.99 32.42
CA MET A 1 1.59 45.83 31.91
C MET A 1 1.63 44.75 32.97
N THR A 2 0.48 44.47 33.59
CA THR A 2 0.35 43.80 34.89
C THR A 2 0.32 42.28 34.79
N GLU A 3 0.95 41.62 35.76
CA GLU A 3 1.15 40.17 35.93
C GLU A 3 -0.15 39.33 36.03
N ASN A 4 -1.32 39.96 35.94
CA ASN A 4 -2.63 39.32 36.09
C ASN A 4 -3.11 38.53 34.87
N ASN A 5 -2.44 38.63 33.71
CA ASN A 5 -2.85 37.93 32.48
C ASN A 5 -2.22 36.54 32.28
N LEU A 6 -1.23 36.14 33.08
CA LEU A 6 -0.57 34.84 32.96
C LEU A 6 -1.22 33.73 33.81
N LYS A 7 -1.98 34.06 34.86
CA LYS A 7 -2.68 33.06 35.71
C LYS A 7 -3.98 32.52 35.10
N LYS A 8 -4.58 33.20 34.12
CA LYS A 8 -5.88 32.81 33.53
C LYS A 8 -5.80 31.66 32.50
N ARG A 9 -4.59 31.25 32.09
CA ARG A 9 -4.38 30.23 31.03
C ARG A 9 -4.17 28.80 31.53
N ARG A 10 -4.12 28.54 32.86
CA ARG A 10 -3.76 27.21 33.40
C ARG A 10 -4.92 26.34 33.92
N ASN A 11 -6.16 26.82 33.91
CA ASN A 11 -7.32 26.08 34.46
C ASN A 11 -8.41 25.74 33.44
N LYS A 12 -8.08 25.60 32.14
CA LYS A 12 -8.99 24.93 31.22
C LYS A 12 -8.67 23.45 31.22
N LYS A 13 -9.32 22.69 32.13
CA LYS A 13 -9.43 21.23 31.98
C LYS A 13 -9.96 20.98 30.57
N LEU A 14 -9.24 20.13 29.83
CA LEU A 14 -9.69 19.63 28.53
C LEU A 14 -10.93 18.76 28.78
N ILE A 15 -12.10 19.34 28.51
CA ILE A 15 -13.38 18.61 28.52
C ILE A 15 -13.48 17.97 27.14
N PHE A 16 -12.85 16.81 26.97
CA PHE A 16 -12.83 16.08 25.70
C PHE A 16 -13.37 14.66 25.84
N PHE A 17 -14.30 14.41 26.77
CA PHE A 17 -14.84 13.07 26.98
C PHE A 17 -16.27 13.07 27.56
N ASN A 18 -17.21 13.86 27.03
CA ASN A 18 -18.63 13.66 27.35
C ASN A 18 -19.62 13.91 26.19
N ASP A 19 -19.21 14.52 25.09
CA ASP A 19 -20.12 14.81 23.96
C ASP A 19 -20.57 13.56 23.18
N ALA A 20 -19.98 12.40 23.43
CA ALA A 20 -20.37 11.14 22.78
C ALA A 20 -21.54 10.41 23.49
N VAL A 21 -21.89 10.80 24.73
CA VAL A 21 -22.95 10.13 25.50
C VAL A 21 -24.33 10.73 25.22
N GLU A 22 -24.42 12.03 24.93
CA GLU A 22 -25.68 12.74 24.67
C GLU A 22 -26.43 12.28 23.40
N TYR A 23 -25.79 11.49 22.53
CA TYR A 23 -26.43 10.95 21.32
C TYR A 23 -27.20 9.64 21.57
N PHE A 24 -26.96 8.95 22.69
CA PHE A 24 -27.66 7.70 22.99
C PHE A 24 -29.02 7.93 23.67
N ASP A 25 -29.14 8.95 24.51
CA ASP A 25 -30.38 9.22 25.27
C ASP A 25 -31.51 9.83 24.42
N LYS A 26 -31.23 10.28 23.20
CA LYS A 26 -32.24 10.93 22.33
C LYS A 26 -33.12 9.97 21.54
N PHE A 27 -32.93 8.65 21.67
CA PHE A 27 -33.73 7.65 20.93
C PHE A 27 -34.67 6.81 21.80
N ASP A 28 -34.75 7.07 23.11
CA ASP A 28 -35.61 6.28 24.02
C ASP A 28 -37.07 6.78 24.12
N THR A 29 -37.45 7.83 23.38
CA THR A 29 -38.84 8.31 23.33
C THR A 29 -39.45 8.11 21.95
N GLN A 30 -39.85 6.86 21.71
CA GLN A 30 -41.18 6.44 21.23
C GLN A 30 -42.11 7.49 20.57
N GLU A 31 -41.69 8.21 19.52
CA GLU A 31 -42.60 8.85 18.55
C GLU A 31 -42.01 8.84 17.13
N VAL A 32 -41.96 7.67 16.51
CA VAL A 32 -41.87 7.59 15.04
C VAL A 32 -43.22 7.15 14.51
N PHE A 33 -44.02 8.15 14.16
CA PHE A 33 -45.27 7.98 13.43
C PHE A 33 -45.04 7.10 12.19
N ILE A 34 -45.79 6.01 12.14
CA ILE A 34 -45.85 5.08 11.02
C ILE A 34 -46.58 5.80 9.88
N ASP A 35 -45.83 6.32 8.91
CA ASP A 35 -46.39 6.71 7.62
C ASP A 35 -45.85 5.79 6.52
N ARG A 36 -46.72 4.87 6.09
CA ARG A 36 -46.51 3.91 5.01
C ARG A 36 -46.51 4.64 3.66
N ARG A 37 -45.33 4.92 3.09
CA ARG A 37 -45.15 4.98 1.63
C ARG A 37 -43.83 4.38 1.20
N GLY A 38 -43.92 3.14 0.71
CA GLY A 38 -43.21 2.64 -0.47
C GLY A 38 -41.70 2.82 -0.57
N ASN A 39 -41.03 1.66 -0.56
CA ASN A 39 -39.71 1.37 -1.12
C ASN A 39 -38.54 1.36 -0.12
N GLN A 40 -37.95 0.15 0.00
CA GLN A 40 -36.64 -0.19 0.60
C GLN A 40 -36.63 -0.95 1.94
N ALA A 41 -37.75 -1.52 2.40
CA ALA A 41 -37.73 -2.53 3.46
C ALA A 41 -37.62 -3.96 2.89
N ALA A 42 -36.50 -4.28 2.24
CA ALA A 42 -36.14 -5.66 1.91
C ALA A 42 -34.63 -5.77 1.60
N ASN A 43 -33.77 -5.48 2.58
CA ASN A 43 -32.39 -5.99 2.65
C ASN A 43 -31.78 -5.84 4.06
N LEU A 44 -32.58 -5.96 5.13
CA LEU A 44 -32.07 -6.19 6.48
C LEU A 44 -32.27 -7.66 6.84
N THR A 45 -31.41 -8.55 6.35
CA THR A 45 -31.47 -9.99 6.68
C THR A 45 -30.10 -10.59 7.01
N ASN A 46 -29.16 -9.80 7.52
CA ASN A 46 -28.05 -10.40 8.26
C ASN A 46 -27.53 -9.46 9.36
N PRO A 47 -27.73 -9.77 10.65
CA PRO A 47 -27.23 -8.96 11.77
C PRO A 47 -25.70 -8.84 11.80
N ASN A 48 -24.99 -9.67 11.02
CA ASN A 48 -23.54 -9.65 10.91
C ASN A 48 -23.01 -8.85 9.72
N GLN A 49 -23.85 -8.20 8.90
CA GLN A 49 -23.41 -7.45 7.71
C GLN A 49 -22.28 -6.46 8.00
N LEU A 50 -22.43 -5.64 9.04
CA LEU A 50 -21.40 -4.67 9.43
C LEU A 50 -20.13 -5.37 9.92
N ARG A 51 -20.28 -6.45 10.71
CA ARG A 51 -19.16 -7.25 11.21
C ARG A 51 -18.37 -7.87 10.05
N ASP A 52 -19.07 -8.44 9.07
CA ASP A 52 -18.47 -9.09 7.91
C ASP A 52 -17.76 -8.07 7.01
N GLN A 53 -18.34 -6.88 6.81
CA GLN A 53 -17.68 -5.76 6.14
C GLN A 53 -16.40 -5.33 6.87
N MET A 54 -16.46 -5.15 8.19
CA MET A 54 -15.27 -4.80 8.97
C MET A 54 -14.19 -5.88 8.91
N LEU A 55 -14.56 -7.16 8.97
CA LEU A 55 -13.62 -8.27 8.83
C LEU A 55 -12.97 -8.30 7.45
N ASN A 56 -13.73 -8.02 6.40
CA ASN A 56 -13.19 -7.89 5.04
C ASN A 56 -12.20 -6.72 4.94
N GLU A 57 -12.53 -5.55 5.49
CA GLU A 57 -11.60 -4.41 5.50
C GLU A 57 -10.33 -4.70 6.32
N LEU A 58 -10.45 -5.40 7.45
CA LEU A 58 -9.29 -5.83 8.22
C LEU A 58 -8.40 -6.80 7.43
N ASN A 59 -9.00 -7.73 6.68
CA ASN A 59 -8.25 -8.62 5.79
C ASN A 59 -7.56 -7.84 4.66
N ASN A 60 -8.25 -6.89 4.03
CA ASN A 60 -7.67 -6.01 3.02
C ASN A 60 -6.46 -5.25 3.57
N LEU A 61 -6.57 -4.69 4.78
CA LEU A 61 -5.47 -4.00 5.46
C LEU A 61 -4.30 -4.93 5.74
N LYS A 62 -4.57 -6.14 6.22
CA LYS A 62 -3.53 -7.16 6.45
C LYS A 62 -2.77 -7.47 5.16
N ASP A 63 -3.48 -7.62 4.04
CA ASP A 63 -2.87 -7.92 2.74
C ASP A 63 -2.05 -6.74 2.20
N LEU A 64 -2.53 -5.50 2.39
CA LEU A 64 -1.78 -4.29 2.04
C LEU A 64 -0.49 -4.15 2.86
N ILE A 65 -0.54 -4.45 4.16
CA ILE A 65 0.63 -4.43 5.04
C ILE A 65 1.61 -5.54 4.66
N ALA A 66 1.12 -6.76 4.45
CA ALA A 66 1.96 -7.91 4.07
C ALA A 66 2.68 -7.66 2.73
N ASN A 67 2.02 -6.99 1.78
CA ASN A 67 2.59 -6.66 0.48
C ASN A 67 3.40 -5.36 0.45
N ASN A 68 3.67 -4.74 1.60
CA ASN A 68 4.47 -3.54 1.65
C ASN A 68 5.96 -3.84 1.37
N PRO A 69 6.55 -3.29 0.28
CA PRO A 69 7.92 -3.58 -0.11
C PRO A 69 8.97 -3.05 0.88
N ASP A 70 8.64 -2.03 1.68
CA ASP A 70 9.55 -1.47 2.68
C ASP A 70 9.66 -2.39 3.90
N LEU A 71 8.54 -2.99 4.32
CA LEU A 71 8.53 -3.98 5.40
C LEU A 71 9.26 -5.26 4.97
N LYS A 72 9.00 -5.75 3.75
CA LYS A 72 9.72 -6.91 3.17
C LYS A 72 11.23 -6.65 3.10
N PHE A 73 11.65 -5.44 2.73
CA PHE A 73 13.08 -5.07 2.72
C PHE A 73 13.72 -5.06 4.12
N LYS A 74 13.02 -4.50 5.13
CA LYS A 74 13.54 -4.47 6.51
C LYS A 74 13.70 -5.86 7.12
N ALA A 75 12.87 -6.81 6.73
CA ALA A 75 12.94 -8.19 7.18
C ALA A 75 14.09 -9.02 6.58
N LEU A 76 14.79 -8.50 5.55
CA LEU A 76 15.90 -9.20 4.91
C LEU A 76 17.13 -9.29 5.82
N SER A 77 17.87 -10.38 5.70
CA SER A 77 19.22 -10.49 6.28
C SER A 77 20.22 -9.59 5.55
N GLU A 78 21.35 -9.28 6.17
CA GLU A 78 22.38 -8.43 5.53
C GLU A 78 22.87 -8.98 4.18
N GLN A 79 23.03 -10.31 4.07
CA GLN A 79 23.40 -10.95 2.80
C GLN A 79 22.32 -10.76 1.73
N GLN A 80 21.04 -10.86 2.10
CA GLN A 80 19.93 -10.66 1.19
C GLN A 80 19.78 -9.19 0.77
N LYS A 81 20.07 -8.24 1.68
CA LYS A 81 20.09 -6.80 1.35
C LYS A 81 21.18 -6.48 0.33
N ASN A 82 22.38 -7.05 0.49
CA ASN A 82 23.46 -6.88 -0.48
C ASN A 82 23.04 -7.40 -1.87
N PHE A 83 22.44 -8.59 -1.91
CA PHE A 83 21.92 -9.16 -3.16
C PHE A 83 20.83 -8.30 -3.80
N PHE A 84 19.96 -7.72 -2.99
CA PHE A 84 18.96 -6.77 -3.45
C PHE A 84 19.62 -5.52 -4.05
N TYR A 85 20.63 -4.93 -3.39
CA TYR A 85 21.34 -3.79 -3.94
C TYR A 85 22.05 -4.11 -5.26
N ASP A 86 22.67 -5.29 -5.37
CA ASP A 86 23.25 -5.76 -6.63
C ASP A 86 22.21 -5.82 -7.74
N PHE A 87 21.01 -6.35 -7.44
CA PHE A 87 19.90 -6.40 -8.39
C PHE A 87 19.44 -5.01 -8.84
N ILE A 88 19.24 -4.10 -7.89
CA ILE A 88 18.83 -2.72 -8.18
C ILE A 88 19.88 -2.01 -9.05
N ASN A 89 21.16 -2.16 -8.72
CA ASN A 89 22.24 -1.53 -9.45
C ASN A 89 22.38 -2.10 -10.87
N PHE A 90 22.24 -3.42 -11.02
CA PHE A 90 22.34 -4.09 -12.33
C PHE A 90 21.20 -3.68 -13.28
N TYR A 91 19.97 -3.56 -12.77
CA TYR A 91 18.79 -3.18 -13.56
C TYR A 91 18.43 -1.70 -13.46
N SER A 92 19.37 -0.87 -13.01
CA SER A 92 19.18 0.58 -12.85
C SER A 92 18.93 1.31 -14.16
N THR A 93 19.29 0.73 -15.30
CA THR A 93 19.20 1.36 -16.62
C THR A 93 18.23 0.62 -17.53
N CYS A 94 17.35 1.35 -18.20
CA CYS A 94 16.40 0.80 -19.14
C CYS A 94 17.10 0.30 -20.42
N PRO A 95 16.86 -0.95 -20.87
CA PRO A 95 17.47 -1.48 -22.09
C PRO A 95 16.90 -0.89 -23.38
N LEU A 96 15.73 -0.23 -23.32
CA LEU A 96 15.03 0.31 -24.49
C LEU A 96 15.39 1.78 -24.77
N CYS A 97 15.46 2.61 -23.72
CA CYS A 97 15.70 4.05 -23.86
C CYS A 97 16.98 4.53 -23.16
N GLY A 98 17.69 3.67 -22.42
CA GLY A 98 18.90 4.06 -21.68
C GLY A 98 18.65 4.95 -20.45
N ALA A 99 17.41 5.32 -20.16
CA ALA A 99 17.08 6.13 -18.99
C ALA A 99 17.19 5.33 -17.68
N LEU A 100 17.44 6.03 -16.57
CA LEU A 100 17.46 5.41 -15.24
C LEU A 100 16.05 4.95 -14.83
N ASN A 101 15.98 3.73 -14.34
CA ASN A 101 14.79 3.15 -13.76
C ASN A 101 14.53 3.73 -12.37
N HIS A 102 13.26 4.02 -12.07
CA HIS A 102 12.86 4.45 -10.74
C HIS A 102 13.14 3.35 -9.71
N TYR A 103 13.84 3.70 -8.63
CA TYR A 103 14.14 2.78 -7.53
C TYR A 103 12.88 2.12 -6.97
N GLY A 104 11.81 2.89 -6.74
CA GLY A 104 10.55 2.37 -6.21
C GLY A 104 9.90 1.33 -7.12
N TYR A 105 10.04 1.47 -8.44
CA TYR A 105 9.54 0.49 -9.40
C TYR A 105 10.34 -0.81 -9.33
N LEU A 106 11.67 -0.74 -9.36
CA LEU A 106 12.54 -1.92 -9.24
C LEU A 106 12.37 -2.64 -7.90
N LYS A 107 12.23 -1.87 -6.81
CA LYS A 107 11.97 -2.40 -5.47
C LYS A 107 10.64 -3.16 -5.42
N ARG A 108 9.55 -2.54 -5.92
CA ARG A 108 8.24 -3.21 -6.01
C ARG A 108 8.34 -4.47 -6.85
N PHE A 109 8.95 -4.40 -8.03
CA PHE A 109 9.16 -5.54 -8.91
C PHE A 109 9.92 -6.69 -8.22
N TYR A 110 10.95 -6.39 -7.43
CA TYR A 110 11.73 -7.39 -6.71
C TYR A 110 10.91 -8.13 -5.63
N PHE A 111 10.07 -7.40 -4.90
CA PHE A 111 9.27 -7.95 -3.79
C PHE A 111 7.89 -8.47 -4.21
N ASP A 112 7.50 -8.25 -5.47
CA ASP A 112 6.29 -8.79 -6.04
C ASP A 112 6.40 -10.32 -6.18
N GLU A 113 5.33 -10.99 -5.75
CA GLU A 113 5.21 -12.44 -5.78
C GLU A 113 4.70 -12.93 -7.13
N SER A 114 3.92 -12.12 -7.85
CA SER A 114 3.40 -12.45 -9.18
C SER A 114 4.52 -12.54 -10.23
N SER A 115 5.60 -11.77 -10.05
CA SER A 115 6.75 -11.69 -10.96
C SER A 115 7.86 -12.72 -10.65
N THR A 116 7.64 -13.65 -9.71
CA THR A 116 8.68 -14.54 -9.17
C THR A 116 9.40 -15.36 -10.24
N SER A 117 8.68 -15.85 -11.25
CA SER A 117 9.27 -16.63 -12.35
C SER A 117 10.25 -15.80 -13.20
N ILE A 118 9.87 -14.55 -13.51
CA ILE A 118 10.66 -13.59 -14.28
C ILE A 118 11.87 -13.14 -13.45
N LYS A 119 11.65 -12.84 -12.16
CA LYS A 119 12.71 -12.46 -11.22
C LYS A 119 13.83 -13.49 -11.15
N HIS A 120 13.50 -14.79 -11.06
CA HIS A 120 14.50 -15.85 -11.06
C HIS A 120 15.31 -15.90 -12.36
N LYS A 121 14.66 -15.71 -13.53
CA LYS A 121 15.34 -15.64 -14.82
C LYS A 121 16.28 -14.44 -14.89
N LEU A 122 15.83 -13.26 -14.44
CA LEU A 122 16.66 -12.05 -14.37
C LEU A 122 17.87 -12.25 -13.46
N ILE A 123 17.66 -12.78 -12.26
CA ILE A 123 18.75 -13.12 -11.34
C ILE A 123 19.76 -14.08 -11.98
N ARG A 124 19.30 -15.09 -12.72
CA ARG A 124 20.18 -16.01 -13.45
C ARG A 124 20.99 -15.27 -14.51
N LEU A 125 20.36 -14.36 -15.26
CA LEU A 125 21.03 -13.53 -16.27
C LEU A 125 22.07 -12.59 -15.64
N MET A 126 21.75 -11.99 -14.49
CA MET A 126 22.69 -11.16 -13.72
C MET A 126 23.95 -11.95 -13.33
N LYS A 127 23.78 -13.21 -12.86
CA LYS A 127 24.91 -14.09 -12.50
C LYS A 127 25.74 -14.54 -13.70
N LEU A 128 25.12 -14.68 -14.88
CA LEU A 128 25.79 -15.12 -16.11
C LEU A 128 26.75 -14.06 -16.69
N LYS A 129 26.82 -12.85 -16.10
CA LYS A 129 27.85 -11.81 -16.31
C LYS A 129 28.60 -11.91 -17.64
N ASN A 130 28.08 -11.28 -18.68
CA ASN A 130 28.80 -10.72 -19.84
C ASN A 130 29.74 -11.59 -20.69
N LYS A 131 30.15 -12.80 -20.29
CA LYS A 131 31.13 -13.60 -21.08
C LYS A 131 30.51 -14.22 -22.32
N LEU A 132 29.28 -14.74 -22.19
CA LEU A 132 28.57 -15.34 -23.33
C LEU A 132 27.74 -14.30 -24.09
N LEU A 133 27.13 -13.35 -23.39
CA LEU A 133 26.15 -12.42 -23.98
C LEU A 133 26.76 -11.28 -24.80
N LYS A 134 28.00 -10.87 -24.52
CA LYS A 134 28.72 -9.88 -25.35
C LYS A 134 28.85 -10.32 -26.81
N ASN A 135 28.92 -11.64 -27.06
CA ASN A 135 29.06 -12.17 -28.41
C ASN A 135 27.74 -12.18 -29.20
N PHE A 136 26.59 -12.09 -28.53
CA PHE A 136 25.27 -12.20 -29.18
C PHE A 136 24.56 -10.85 -29.35
N ASN A 137 25.17 -9.73 -28.91
CA ASN A 137 24.60 -8.39 -29.03
C ASN A 137 23.16 -8.27 -28.50
N VAL A 138 22.82 -9.06 -27.47
CA VAL A 138 21.47 -9.07 -26.87
C VAL A 138 21.49 -8.23 -25.59
N ASN A 139 20.67 -7.19 -25.56
CA ASN A 139 20.46 -6.34 -24.38
C ASN A 139 19.31 -6.88 -23.54
N PHE A 140 19.63 -7.34 -22.33
CA PHE A 140 18.63 -7.74 -21.34
C PHE A 140 18.52 -6.68 -20.25
N GLY A 141 17.30 -6.45 -19.78
CA GLY A 141 17.07 -5.50 -18.70
C GLY A 141 15.60 -5.42 -18.33
N ILE A 142 15.30 -4.54 -17.39
CA ILE A 142 13.94 -4.22 -16.99
C ILE A 142 13.58 -2.89 -17.67
N PRO A 143 12.48 -2.82 -18.45
CA PRO A 143 12.04 -1.58 -19.07
C PRO A 143 11.62 -0.56 -18.01
N CYS A 144 11.86 0.73 -18.28
CA CYS A 144 11.36 1.79 -17.42
C CYS A 144 9.84 1.90 -17.50
N CYS A 145 9.23 2.56 -16.51
CA CYS A 145 7.77 2.70 -16.43
C CYS A 145 7.15 3.26 -17.71
N ASN A 146 7.84 4.19 -18.40
CA ASN A 146 7.33 4.78 -19.63
C ASN A 146 7.40 3.80 -20.79
N CYS A 147 8.55 3.14 -20.97
CA CYS A 147 8.69 2.12 -22.01
C CYS A 147 7.76 0.93 -21.77
N PHE A 148 7.53 0.56 -20.51
CA PHE A 148 6.58 -0.49 -20.16
C PHE A 148 5.16 -0.09 -20.61
N LYS A 149 4.70 1.12 -20.25
CA LYS A 149 3.38 1.61 -20.67
C LYS A 149 3.23 1.67 -22.19
N ILE A 150 4.21 2.21 -22.90
CA ILE A 150 4.16 2.39 -24.36
C ILE A 150 4.10 1.05 -25.10
N ASN A 151 4.84 0.04 -24.64
CA ASN A 151 4.98 -1.22 -25.37
C ASN A 151 4.03 -2.32 -24.89
N PHE A 152 3.45 -2.20 -23.69
CA PHE A 152 2.69 -3.29 -23.06
C PHE A 152 1.33 -2.89 -22.49
N ASN A 153 1.00 -1.59 -22.36
CA ASN A 153 -0.32 -1.15 -21.86
C ASN A 153 -1.23 -0.56 -22.98
N ASN A 154 -0.96 -0.87 -24.25
CA ASN A 154 -1.87 -0.50 -25.36
C ASN A 154 -2.95 -1.58 -25.57
N GLU A 155 -3.73 -1.86 -24.53
CA GLU A 155 -5.01 -2.59 -24.63
C GLU A 155 -6.17 -1.64 -24.30
#